data_AF-A0A0P7GT21-F1
#
_entry.id   AF-A0A0P7GT21-F1
#
_cell.length_a   1.000
_cell.length_b   1.000
_cell.length_c   1.000
_cell.angle_alpha   90.00
_cell.angle_beta   90.00
_cell.angle_gamma   90.00
#
_symmetry.space_group_name_H-M   'P 1'
#
loop_
_entity.id
_entity.type
_entity.pdbx_description
1 polymer ?
#
loop_
_entity_poly.entity_id
_entity_poly.type
_entity_poly.pdbx_seq_one_letter_code
_entity_poly.pdbx_strand_id
1 'polypeptide(L)'
;MGVGPYTANAVASFAFNNGNAVVDTNVERVTYRAFDVPDDDDAFEAAARTLMPAGESRVWNNAIMELGGVACTKSPACDEAGCPWREWCDAYQSGDFTAPDVPTQPSFEGSRRQFRGRIVRVLGDGDEVGLDDLGHRIRVDYAPDGEHGREWLEGLLDDLADDGLVEVAEANGERVARLR
;
A
#
# COMPACT_ATOMS: atom_id res chain seq x y z
N MET A 1 5.92 3.55 16.81
CA MET A 1 6.56 4.44 15.80
C MET A 1 5.96 4.05 14.46
N GLY A 2 5.16 4.91 13.83
CA GLY A 2 4.29 4.55 12.69
C GLY A 2 4.81 4.88 11.29
N VAL A 3 6.14 5.05 11.13
CA VAL A 3 6.76 5.34 9.82
C VAL A 3 7.91 4.36 9.61
N GLY A 4 7.70 3.36 8.74
CA GLY A 4 8.72 2.39 8.37
C GLY A 4 9.75 2.93 7.37
N PRO A 5 10.82 2.18 7.08
CA PRO A 5 11.89 2.61 6.17
C PRO A 5 11.38 3.02 4.78
N TYR A 6 10.42 2.27 4.23
CA TYR A 6 9.80 2.60 2.94
C TYR A 6 9.10 3.97 2.98
N THR A 7 8.23 4.19 3.97
CA THR A 7 7.50 5.45 4.12
C THR A 7 8.45 6.62 4.37
N ALA A 8 9.48 6.42 5.18
CA ALA A 8 10.51 7.43 5.42
C ALA A 8 11.25 7.80 4.13
N ASN A 9 11.66 6.80 3.33
CA ASN A 9 12.30 7.01 2.03
C ASN A 9 11.36 7.74 1.06
N ALA A 10 10.10 7.31 0.95
CA ALA A 10 9.12 7.95 0.10
C ALA A 10 8.94 9.44 0.45
N VAL A 11 8.79 9.78 1.73
CA VAL A 11 8.71 11.19 2.17
C VAL A 11 10.00 11.95 1.83
N ALA A 12 11.16 11.38 2.10
CA ALA A 12 12.45 11.99 1.77
C ALA A 12 12.61 12.27 0.27
N SER A 13 12.24 11.30 -0.57
CA SER A 13 12.34 11.39 -2.03
C SER A 13 11.34 12.38 -2.62
N PHE A 14 10.05 12.25 -2.30
CA PHE A 14 9.00 13.07 -2.91
C PHE A 14 8.99 14.50 -2.37
N ALA A 15 9.04 14.68 -1.05
CA ALA A 15 8.90 16.00 -0.45
C ALA A 15 10.21 16.81 -0.44
N PHE A 16 11.34 16.13 -0.24
CA PHE A 16 12.63 16.78 -0.02
C PHE A 16 13.67 16.54 -1.11
N ASN A 17 13.36 15.71 -2.11
CA ASN A 17 14.32 15.34 -3.17
C ASN A 17 15.64 14.79 -2.58
N ASN A 18 15.52 14.03 -1.48
CA ASN A 18 16.65 13.61 -0.64
C ASN A 18 16.50 12.15 -0.18
N GLY A 19 15.98 11.30 -1.06
CA GLY A 19 15.87 9.87 -0.79
C GLY A 19 16.31 9.04 -2.00
N ASN A 20 15.99 7.74 -1.94
CA ASN A 20 16.32 6.79 -2.99
C ASN A 20 15.16 6.62 -3.99
N ALA A 21 15.39 5.78 -4.99
CA ALA A 21 14.30 5.24 -5.79
C ALA A 21 13.26 4.58 -4.86
N VAL A 22 11.99 4.78 -5.17
CA VAL A 22 10.86 4.17 -4.48
C VAL A 22 10.30 3.14 -5.45
N VAL A 23 10.49 1.87 -5.13
CA VAL A 23 10.02 0.77 -5.95
C VAL A 23 8.64 0.36 -5.44
N ASP A 24 7.65 0.52 -6.30
CA ASP A 24 6.31 -0.02 -6.13
C ASP A 24 5.98 -0.94 -7.30
N THR A 25 4.81 -1.57 -7.25
CA THR A 25 4.31 -2.47 -8.30
C THR A 25 4.21 -1.83 -9.70
N ASN A 26 4.16 -0.49 -9.81
CA ASN A 26 4.23 0.22 -11.09
C ASN A 26 5.67 0.30 -11.59
N VAL A 27 6.60 0.65 -10.71
CA VAL A 27 8.03 0.69 -11.01
C VAL A 27 8.54 -0.70 -11.38
N GLU A 28 8.24 -1.73 -10.60
CA GLU A 28 8.62 -3.13 -10.88
C GLU A 28 8.18 -3.55 -12.29
N ARG A 29 6.91 -3.30 -12.64
CA ARG A 29 6.37 -3.62 -13.97
C ARG A 29 7.04 -2.83 -15.08
N VAL A 30 7.34 -1.54 -14.86
CA VAL A 30 8.07 -0.73 -15.83
C VAL A 30 9.47 -1.28 -16.01
N THR A 31 10.19 -1.57 -14.92
CA THR A 31 11.57 -2.09 -14.98
C THR A 31 11.64 -3.47 -15.62
N TYR A 32 10.69 -4.35 -15.32
CA TYR A 32 10.56 -5.66 -15.93
C TYR A 32 10.39 -5.56 -17.45
N ARG A 33 9.43 -4.75 -17.91
CA ARG A 33 9.11 -4.64 -19.34
C ARG A 33 10.10 -3.81 -20.14
N ALA A 34 10.53 -2.68 -19.60
CA ALA A 34 11.31 -1.70 -20.36
C ALA A 34 12.81 -1.99 -20.35
N PHE A 35 13.29 -2.77 -19.38
CA PHE A 35 14.72 -3.01 -19.15
C PHE A 35 15.06 -4.49 -18.90
N ASP A 36 14.11 -5.41 -19.12
CA ASP A 36 14.28 -6.86 -18.93
C ASP A 36 14.82 -7.24 -17.55
N VAL A 37 14.40 -6.51 -16.50
CA VAL A 37 14.82 -6.78 -15.12
C VAL A 37 14.11 -8.03 -14.61
N PRO A 38 14.84 -9.01 -14.03
CA PRO A 38 14.25 -10.22 -13.47
C PRO A 38 13.18 -9.92 -12.40
N ASP A 39 12.20 -10.82 -12.28
CA ASP A 39 11.17 -10.79 -11.23
C ASP A 39 11.76 -11.15 -9.86
N ASP A 40 12.45 -10.18 -9.26
CA ASP A 40 13.17 -10.29 -7.99
C ASP A 40 13.26 -8.89 -7.34
N ASP A 41 12.84 -8.76 -6.09
CA ASP A 41 12.76 -7.48 -5.37
C ASP A 41 14.14 -6.78 -5.31
N ASP A 42 15.21 -7.53 -5.04
CA ASP A 42 16.58 -6.98 -4.98
C ASP A 42 17.05 -6.50 -6.36
N ALA A 43 16.68 -7.22 -7.43
CA ALA A 43 16.96 -6.82 -8.80
C ALA A 43 16.23 -5.53 -9.20
N PHE A 44 14.95 -5.40 -8.82
CA PHE A 44 14.19 -4.17 -9.07
C PHE A 44 14.77 -2.98 -8.31
N GLU A 45 15.13 -3.15 -7.04
CA GLU A 45 15.79 -2.10 -6.25
C GLU A 45 17.14 -1.68 -6.86
N ALA A 46 17.94 -2.64 -7.30
CA ALA A 46 19.24 -2.38 -7.91
C ALA A 46 19.11 -1.65 -9.26
N ALA A 47 18.16 -2.07 -10.10
CA ALA A 47 17.87 -1.43 -11.37
C ALA A 47 17.38 0.01 -11.14
N ALA A 48 16.39 0.20 -10.27
CA ALA A 48 15.85 1.51 -9.95
C ALA A 48 16.92 2.48 -9.42
N ARG A 49 17.81 1.98 -8.55
CA ARG A 49 18.95 2.76 -8.03
C ARG A 49 19.95 3.16 -9.12
N THR A 50 20.14 2.31 -10.12
CA THR A 50 21.04 2.57 -11.26
C THR A 50 20.40 3.55 -12.25
N LEU A 51 19.10 3.45 -12.48
CA LEU A 51 18.34 4.27 -13.41
C LEU A 51 18.06 5.68 -12.88
N MET A 52 17.97 5.85 -11.56
CA MET A 52 17.70 7.13 -10.93
C MET A 52 18.94 8.04 -10.96
N PRO A 53 18.89 9.22 -11.60
CA PRO A 53 20.00 10.18 -11.54
C PRO A 53 20.21 10.70 -10.11
N ALA A 54 21.47 10.93 -9.76
CA ALA A 54 21.83 11.46 -8.45
C ALA A 54 21.18 12.83 -8.20
N GLY A 55 20.50 12.98 -7.05
CA GLY A 55 19.84 14.23 -6.68
C GLY A 55 18.53 14.50 -7.43
N GLU A 56 17.97 13.53 -8.15
CA GLU A 56 16.72 13.66 -8.92
C GLU A 56 15.60 12.76 -8.39
N SER A 57 15.67 12.32 -7.13
CA SER A 57 14.74 11.34 -6.56
C SER A 57 13.28 11.77 -6.68
N ARG A 58 12.98 13.07 -6.56
CA ARG A 58 11.62 13.56 -6.71
C ARG A 58 11.12 13.40 -8.14
N VAL A 59 11.86 13.93 -9.11
CA VAL A 59 11.45 13.96 -10.51
C VAL A 59 11.39 12.54 -11.06
N TRP A 60 12.43 11.75 -10.81
CA TRP A 60 12.51 10.38 -11.31
C TRP A 60 11.39 9.50 -10.75
N ASN A 61 11.17 9.49 -9.43
CA ASN A 61 10.13 8.65 -8.84
C ASN A 61 8.73 9.03 -9.35
N ASN A 62 8.43 10.33 -9.47
CA ASN A 62 7.15 10.76 -10.06
C ASN A 62 7.03 10.32 -11.52
N ALA A 63 8.09 10.48 -12.32
CA ALA A 63 8.06 10.16 -13.74
C ALA A 63 7.87 8.66 -14.00
N ILE A 64 8.61 7.79 -13.31
CA ILE A 64 8.52 6.34 -13.52
C ILE A 64 7.22 5.75 -12.97
N MET A 65 6.72 6.25 -11.84
CA MET A 65 5.41 5.85 -11.31
C MET A 65 4.28 6.30 -12.24
N GLU A 66 4.32 7.52 -12.75
CA GLU A 66 3.33 8.01 -13.72
C GLU A 66 3.37 7.16 -14.99
N LEU A 67 4.56 6.86 -15.52
CA LEU A 67 4.72 5.98 -16.68
C LEU A 67 4.03 4.63 -16.46
N GLY A 68 4.24 4.00 -15.28
CA GLY A 68 3.56 2.75 -14.93
C GLY A 68 2.06 2.90 -14.69
N GLY A 69 1.61 4.04 -14.18
CA GLY A 69 0.21 4.33 -13.87
C GLY A 69 -0.65 4.64 -15.10
N VAL A 70 -0.11 5.33 -16.10
CA VAL A 70 -0.90 5.85 -17.23
C VAL A 70 -0.60 5.20 -18.57
N ALA A 71 0.62 4.74 -18.82
CA ALA A 71 1.01 4.18 -20.13
C ALA A 71 1.34 2.69 -20.03
N CYS A 72 2.25 2.30 -19.15
CA CYS A 72 2.66 0.92 -18.94
C CYS A 72 1.76 0.21 -17.91
N THR A 73 0.44 0.23 -18.16
CA THR A 73 -0.57 -0.42 -17.29
C THR A 73 -0.55 -1.94 -17.46
N LYS A 74 -1.40 -2.69 -16.74
CA LYS A 74 -1.45 -4.17 -16.85
C LYS A 74 -1.63 -4.65 -18.29
N SER A 75 -2.49 -3.99 -19.06
CA SER A 75 -2.72 -4.23 -20.49
C SER A 75 -2.45 -2.94 -21.27
N PRO A 76 -1.18 -2.64 -21.59
CA PRO A 76 -0.79 -1.33 -22.09
C PRO A 76 -1.14 -1.16 -23.58
N ALA A 77 -1.79 -0.06 -23.93
CA ALA A 77 -1.97 0.37 -25.31
C ALA A 77 -0.88 1.41 -25.66
N CYS A 78 0.37 0.96 -25.78
CA CYS A 78 1.56 1.85 -25.81
C CYS A 78 1.48 2.94 -26.89
N ASP A 79 0.95 2.62 -28.08
CA ASP A 79 0.83 3.57 -29.19
C ASP A 79 -0.26 4.62 -28.94
N GLU A 80 -1.42 4.19 -28.45
CA GLU A 80 -2.54 5.08 -28.11
C GLU A 80 -2.19 5.99 -26.93
N ALA A 81 -1.48 5.45 -25.93
CA ALA A 81 -1.00 6.19 -24.78
C ALA A 81 0.16 7.15 -25.12
N GLY A 82 0.74 7.06 -26.32
CA GLY A 82 1.92 7.84 -26.70
C GLY A 82 3.10 7.59 -25.76
N CYS A 83 3.34 6.33 -25.40
CA CYS A 83 4.37 5.95 -24.42
C CYS A 83 5.74 6.53 -24.80
N PRO A 84 6.35 7.38 -23.96
CA PRO A 84 7.60 8.07 -24.29
C PRO A 84 8.80 7.13 -24.34
N TRP A 85 8.69 5.93 -23.78
CA TRP A 85 9.77 4.94 -23.72
C TRP A 85 9.68 3.86 -24.81
N ARG A 86 8.66 3.94 -25.69
CA ARG A 86 8.35 2.90 -26.67
C ARG A 86 9.55 2.48 -27.53
N GLU A 87 10.36 3.42 -27.96
CA GLU A 87 11.51 3.19 -28.85
C GLU A 87 12.58 2.29 -28.20
N TRP A 88 12.76 2.37 -26.89
CA TRP A 88 13.80 1.67 -26.14
C TRP A 88 13.26 0.54 -25.25
N CYS A 89 11.97 0.22 -25.35
CA CYS A 89 11.32 -0.74 -24.48
C CYS A 89 11.52 -2.17 -24.97
N ASP A 90 12.17 -3.02 -24.18
CA ASP A 90 12.40 -4.44 -24.52
C ASP A 90 11.10 -5.18 -24.81
N ALA A 91 10.08 -5.04 -23.96
CA ALA A 91 8.76 -5.64 -24.15
C ALA A 91 8.08 -5.20 -25.45
N TYR A 92 8.26 -3.93 -25.87
CA TYR A 92 7.68 -3.44 -27.12
C TYR A 92 8.42 -4.01 -28.34
N GLN A 93 9.74 -4.17 -28.25
CA GLN A 93 10.55 -4.75 -29.32
C GLN A 93 10.36 -6.26 -29.44
N SER A 94 10.23 -6.98 -28.32
CA SER A 94 10.04 -8.43 -28.27
C SER A 94 8.59 -8.85 -28.51
N GLY A 95 7.63 -7.98 -28.18
CA GLY A 95 6.20 -8.27 -28.16
C GLY A 95 5.73 -8.98 -26.88
N ASP A 96 6.63 -9.20 -25.91
CA ASP A 96 6.31 -9.82 -24.62
C ASP A 96 5.98 -8.75 -23.57
N PHE A 97 4.69 -8.57 -23.30
CA PHE A 97 4.19 -7.64 -22.28
C PHE A 97 3.78 -8.36 -20.98
N THR A 98 4.33 -9.54 -20.70
CA THR A 98 4.19 -10.15 -19.38
C THR A 98 4.77 -9.23 -18.29
N ALA A 99 4.39 -9.49 -17.05
CA ALA A 99 4.85 -8.77 -15.87
C ALA A 99 4.65 -9.68 -14.65
N PRO A 100 5.39 -9.42 -13.55
CA PRO A 100 5.18 -10.12 -12.28
C PRO A 100 3.72 -10.13 -11.84
N ASP A 101 3.29 -11.27 -11.29
CA ASP A 101 1.95 -11.42 -10.74
C ASP A 101 1.86 -10.70 -9.40
N VAL A 102 1.30 -9.49 -9.42
CA VAL A 102 0.99 -8.75 -8.20
C VAL A 102 -0.39 -9.18 -7.70
N PRO A 103 -0.54 -9.54 -6.41
CA PRO A 103 -1.84 -9.85 -5.81
C PRO A 103 -2.86 -8.76 -6.15
N THR A 104 -4.02 -9.17 -6.65
CA THR A 104 -5.07 -8.19 -6.93
C THR A 104 -5.58 -7.63 -5.61
N GLN A 105 -5.40 -6.33 -5.41
CA GLN A 105 -5.91 -5.67 -4.21
C GLN A 105 -7.44 -5.81 -4.19
N PRO A 106 -8.03 -6.36 -3.09
CA PRO A 106 -9.48 -6.47 -2.96
C PRO A 106 -10.17 -5.11 -3.01
N SER A 107 -11.49 -5.10 -3.27
CA SER A 107 -12.31 -3.89 -3.18
C SER A 107 -12.14 -3.20 -1.83
N PHE A 108 -12.28 -1.87 -1.79
CA PHE A 108 -12.21 -1.16 -0.52
C PHE A 108 -13.40 -1.50 0.37
N GLU A 109 -14.60 -1.56 -0.21
CA GLU A 109 -15.80 -1.97 0.51
C GLU A 109 -15.68 -3.40 1.02
N GLY A 110 -15.93 -3.59 2.32
CA GLY A 110 -15.86 -4.87 3.02
C GLY A 110 -14.45 -5.29 3.46
N SER A 111 -13.41 -4.53 3.14
CA SER A 111 -12.02 -4.93 3.42
C SER A 111 -11.56 -4.59 4.85
N ARG A 112 -10.54 -5.32 5.36
CA ARG A 112 -9.93 -5.04 6.69
C ARG A 112 -9.48 -3.58 6.82
N ARG A 113 -8.89 -2.99 5.77
CA ARG A 113 -8.48 -1.57 5.74
C ARG A 113 -9.64 -0.60 5.99
N GLN A 114 -10.83 -0.90 5.46
CA GLN A 114 -12.01 -0.06 5.69
C GLN A 114 -12.40 -0.09 7.17
N PHE A 115 -12.50 -1.28 7.76
CA PHE A 115 -12.90 -1.44 9.16
C PHE A 115 -11.85 -0.94 10.13
N ARG A 116 -10.56 -1.15 9.88
CA ARG A 116 -9.46 -0.53 10.63
C ARG A 116 -9.58 1.00 10.65
N GLY A 117 -9.84 1.63 9.50
CA GLY A 117 -10.06 3.07 9.41
C GLY A 117 -11.34 3.55 10.13
N ARG A 118 -12.39 2.73 10.17
CA ARG A 118 -13.60 3.01 10.98
C ARG A 118 -13.31 2.94 12.47
N ILE A 119 -12.55 1.92 12.92
CA ILE A 119 -12.12 1.79 14.33
C ILE A 119 -11.34 3.03 14.76
N VAL A 120 -10.27 3.39 14.03
CA VAL A 120 -9.45 4.57 14.35
C VAL A 120 -10.29 5.85 14.39
N ARG A 121 -11.26 6.01 13.48
CA ARG A 121 -12.17 7.16 13.48
C ARG A 121 -13.07 7.18 14.71
N VAL A 122 -13.66 6.05 15.10
CA VAL A 122 -14.53 5.95 16.27
C VAL A 122 -13.77 6.20 17.57
N LEU A 123 -12.54 5.68 17.69
CA LEU A 123 -11.69 5.87 18.87
C LEU A 123 -11.01 7.25 18.92
N GLY A 124 -10.96 7.96 17.80
CA GLY A 124 -10.35 9.29 17.69
C GLY A 124 -11.05 10.38 18.50
N ASP A 125 -12.29 10.13 18.93
CA ASP A 125 -13.05 11.05 19.79
C ASP A 125 -12.56 11.04 21.26
N GLY A 126 -11.60 10.18 21.60
CA GLY A 126 -10.89 10.18 22.90
C GLY A 126 -11.50 9.29 23.98
N ASP A 127 -12.62 8.63 23.67
CA ASP A 127 -13.29 7.73 24.60
C ASP A 127 -12.75 6.29 24.51
N GLU A 128 -12.71 5.63 25.67
CA GLU A 128 -12.56 4.18 25.77
C GLU A 128 -13.90 3.52 25.42
N VAL A 129 -13.90 2.60 24.47
CA VAL A 129 -15.12 2.00 23.92
C VAL A 129 -15.10 0.48 24.13
N GLY A 130 -16.20 -0.06 24.68
CA GLY A 130 -16.41 -1.51 24.79
C GLY A 130 -16.40 -2.19 23.41
N LEU A 131 -15.88 -3.42 23.34
CA LEU A 131 -15.70 -4.12 22.07
C LEU A 131 -17.03 -4.30 21.29
N ASP A 132 -18.12 -4.65 21.96
CA ASP A 132 -19.40 -4.84 21.28
C ASP A 132 -19.99 -3.51 20.78
N ASP A 133 -19.88 -2.45 21.57
CA ASP A 133 -20.26 -1.09 21.16
C ASP A 133 -19.44 -0.62 19.95
N LEU A 134 -18.14 -0.90 19.94
CA LEU A 134 -17.26 -0.60 18.81
C LEU A 134 -17.70 -1.40 17.57
N GLY A 135 -17.97 -2.70 17.72
CA GLY A 135 -18.47 -3.57 16.66
C GLY A 135 -19.72 -3.03 15.99
N HIS A 136 -20.74 -2.66 16.78
CA HIS A 136 -21.98 -2.07 16.29
C HIS A 136 -21.80 -0.72 15.58
N ARG A 137 -20.79 0.07 15.97
CA ARG A 137 -20.49 1.38 15.34
C ARG A 137 -19.78 1.24 14.01
N ILE A 138 -18.92 0.22 13.84
CA ILE A 138 -18.13 0.06 12.63
C ILE A 138 -18.82 -0.80 11.57
N ARG A 139 -19.82 -1.60 11.95
CA ARG A 139 -20.45 -2.58 11.07
C ARG A 139 -21.91 -2.87 11.45
N VAL A 140 -22.81 -2.80 10.47
CA VAL A 140 -24.27 -2.92 10.66
C VAL A 140 -24.69 -4.35 11.02
N ASP A 141 -24.04 -5.35 10.46
CA ASP A 141 -24.28 -6.79 10.67
C ASP A 141 -23.38 -7.40 11.76
N TYR A 142 -22.80 -6.57 12.64
CA TYR A 142 -22.03 -7.06 13.78
C TYR A 142 -22.94 -7.84 14.75
N ALA A 143 -22.51 -9.05 15.10
CA ALA A 143 -23.14 -9.89 16.11
C ALA A 143 -22.02 -10.58 16.91
N PRO A 144 -21.99 -10.49 18.26
CA PRO A 144 -20.84 -10.93 19.07
C PRO A 144 -20.35 -12.35 18.77
N ASP A 145 -21.29 -13.29 18.53
CA ASP A 145 -21.01 -14.71 18.24
C ASP A 145 -21.16 -15.07 16.75
N GLY A 146 -21.23 -14.08 15.86
CA GLY A 146 -21.38 -14.26 14.42
C GLY A 146 -20.05 -14.25 13.64
N GLU A 147 -20.12 -14.40 12.30
CA GLU A 147 -18.95 -14.33 11.41
C GLU A 147 -18.17 -13.02 11.55
N HIS A 148 -18.89 -11.92 11.77
CA HIS A 148 -18.32 -10.59 12.03
C HIS A 148 -18.53 -10.20 13.50
N GLY A 149 -18.24 -11.14 14.40
CA GLY A 149 -18.34 -10.96 15.85
C GLY A 149 -17.03 -10.57 16.52
N ARG A 150 -16.90 -10.93 17.81
CA ARG A 150 -15.78 -10.52 18.65
C ARG A 150 -14.44 -11.01 18.11
N GLU A 151 -14.33 -12.26 17.69
CA GLU A 151 -13.08 -12.83 17.15
C GLU A 151 -12.58 -12.05 15.92
N TRP A 152 -13.49 -11.68 15.02
CA TRP A 152 -13.17 -10.87 13.84
C TRP A 152 -12.70 -9.46 14.22
N LEU A 153 -13.38 -8.82 15.18
CA LEU A 153 -13.03 -7.49 15.66
C LEU A 153 -11.70 -7.49 16.41
N GLU A 154 -11.48 -8.48 17.27
CA GLU A 154 -10.23 -8.67 18.01
C GLU A 154 -9.05 -8.82 17.05
N GLY A 155 -9.19 -9.61 15.98
CA GLY A 155 -8.15 -9.68 14.96
C GLY A 155 -7.84 -8.34 14.29
N LEU A 156 -8.83 -7.43 14.12
CA LEU A 156 -8.57 -6.08 13.61
C LEU A 156 -7.90 -5.17 14.64
N LEU A 157 -8.24 -5.33 15.92
CA LEU A 157 -7.66 -4.59 17.02
C LEU A 157 -6.21 -5.02 17.30
N ASP A 158 -5.90 -6.32 17.18
CA ASP A 158 -4.56 -6.86 17.30
C ASP A 158 -3.65 -6.28 16.20
N ASP A 159 -4.09 -6.31 14.94
CA ASP A 159 -3.36 -5.66 13.82
C ASP A 159 -3.07 -4.17 14.11
N LEU A 160 -4.05 -3.46 14.69
CA LEU A 160 -3.91 -2.04 15.04
C LEU A 160 -3.02 -1.81 16.25
N ALA A 161 -3.01 -2.73 17.22
CA ALA A 161 -2.17 -2.67 18.40
C ALA A 161 -0.71 -2.96 18.06
N ASP A 162 -0.45 -3.91 17.15
CA ASP A 162 0.88 -4.21 16.61
C ASP A 162 1.47 -3.01 15.86
N ASP A 163 0.63 -2.27 15.12
CA ASP A 163 1.00 -1.01 14.50
C ASP A 163 1.16 0.16 15.50
N GLY A 164 0.80 -0.07 16.77
CA GLY A 164 0.91 0.90 17.86
C GLY A 164 -0.12 2.01 17.81
N LEU A 165 -1.28 1.78 17.17
CA LEU A 165 -2.36 2.76 17.00
C LEU A 165 -3.44 2.67 18.08
N VAL A 166 -3.68 1.47 18.60
CA VAL A 166 -4.76 1.18 19.56
C VAL A 166 -4.19 0.43 20.76
N GLU A 167 -4.79 0.64 21.92
CA GLU A 167 -4.58 -0.17 23.11
C GLU A 167 -5.89 -0.87 23.48
N VAL A 168 -5.82 -2.16 23.81
CA VAL A 168 -6.95 -2.95 24.29
C VAL A 168 -6.69 -3.37 25.73
N ALA A 169 -7.63 -3.09 26.62
CA ALA A 169 -7.53 -3.37 28.05
C ALA A 169 -8.80 -4.05 28.56
N GLU A 170 -8.78 -4.49 29.81
CA GLU A 170 -10.00 -4.87 30.55
C GLU A 170 -10.39 -3.74 31.52
N ALA A 171 -11.64 -3.29 31.45
CA ALA A 171 -12.21 -2.32 32.36
C ALA A 171 -13.59 -2.81 32.84
N ASN A 172 -13.79 -2.87 34.15
CA ASN A 172 -15.06 -3.29 34.77
C ASN A 172 -15.58 -4.67 34.33
N GLY A 173 -14.70 -5.60 33.94
CA GLY A 173 -15.06 -6.94 33.46
C GLY A 173 -15.45 -6.99 31.98
N GLU A 174 -15.25 -5.90 31.24
CA GLU A 174 -15.45 -5.82 29.80
C GLU A 174 -14.12 -5.49 29.12
N ARG A 175 -13.88 -6.04 27.93
CA ARG A 175 -12.76 -5.60 27.08
C ARG A 175 -13.11 -4.29 26.40
N VAL A 176 -12.16 -3.37 26.42
CA VAL A 176 -12.31 -2.02 25.90
C VAL A 176 -11.12 -1.65 25.02
N ALA A 177 -11.37 -0.83 24.00
CA ALA A 177 -10.35 -0.32 23.09
C ALA A 177 -10.29 1.21 23.14
N ARG A 178 -9.08 1.77 23.01
CA ARG A 178 -8.85 3.22 22.93
C ARG A 178 -7.69 3.54 21.98
N LEU A 179 -7.67 4.75 21.41
CA LEU A 179 -6.54 5.21 20.62
C LEU A 179 -5.31 5.43 21.52
N ARG A 180 -4.11 5.15 21.00
CA ARG A 180 -2.84 5.38 21.69
C ARG A 180 -2.29 6.79 21.50
#